data_AF-A0A2B8A4H7-F1
#
_entry.id   AF-A0A2B8A4H7-F1
#
_cell.length_a   1.000
_cell.length_b   1.000
_cell.length_c   1.000
_cell.angle_alpha   90.00
_cell.angle_beta   90.00
_cell.angle_gamma   90.00
#
_symmetry.space_group_name_H-M   'P 1'
#
loop_
_entity.id
_entity.type
_entity.pdbx_description
1 polymer ?
#
loop_
_entity_poly.entity_id
_entity_poly.type
_entity_poly.pdbx_seq_one_letter_code
_entity_poly.pdbx_strand_id
1 'polypeptide(L)' 'MIRTIVTPNQRTVSFGIPEEYVGKQIEIIAFAKEEEIAQEIQAEKKVSFTVLHVDAKEYKFNRDEANERQRIF' A
#
# COMPACT_ATOMS: atom_id res chain seq x y z
N MET A 1 1.31 1.68 18.48
CA MET A 1 2.69 1.52 17.98
C MET A 1 3.34 2.89 18.00
N ILE A 2 4.39 3.09 18.81
CA ILE A 2 5.16 4.34 18.83
C ILE A 2 6.34 4.15 17.90
N ARG A 3 6.51 5.04 16.92
CA ARG A 3 7.67 5.08 16.03
C ARG A 3 8.34 6.45 16.18
N THR A 4 9.55 6.46 16.71
CA THR A 4 10.34 7.68 16.86
C THR A 4 11.59 7.57 16.00
N ILE A 5 11.75 8.51 15.07
CA ILE A 5 12.95 8.61 14.22
C ILE A 5 13.85 9.64 14.87
N VAL A 6 14.94 9.19 15.49
CA VAL A 6 15.95 10.07 16.09
C VAL A 6 17.22 9.97 15.26
N THR A 7 17.79 11.12 14.89
CA THR A 7 19.14 11.18 14.33
C THR A 7 20.10 11.45 15.49
N PRO A 8 20.90 10.47 15.93
CA PRO A 8 21.83 10.66 17.03
C PRO A 8 22.96 11.61 16.63
N ASN A 9 23.05 12.77 17.30
CA ASN A 9 24.21 13.67 17.19
C ASN A 9 25.32 13.30 18.18
N GLN A 10 25.04 12.34 19.07
CA GLN A 10 25.93 11.84 20.11
C GLN A 10 25.79 10.32 20.21
N ARG A 11 26.77 9.67 20.83
CA ARG A 11 26.81 8.20 20.97
C ARG A 11 25.69 7.63 21.85
N THR A 12 25.02 8.47 22.62
CA THR A 12 23.92 8.08 23.52
C THR A 12 22.62 8.75 23.08
N VAL A 13 21.56 7.96 22.96
CA VAL A 13 20.20 8.43 22.70
C VAL A 13 19.33 8.08 23.90
N SER A 14 18.65 9.07 24.45
CA SER A 14 17.66 8.90 25.53
C SER A 14 16.31 9.41 25.06
N PHE A 15 15.26 8.62 25.28
CA PHE A 15 13.89 9.03 25.01
C PHE A 15 13.00 8.67 26.19
N GLY A 16 12.03 9.55 26.50
CA GLY A 16 11.01 9.27 27.51
C GLY A 16 10.00 8.27 26.97
N ILE A 17 9.67 7.27 27.78
CA ILE A 17 8.61 6.31 27.46
C ILE A 17 7.28 6.88 27.98
N PRO A 18 6.20 6.91 27.18
CA PRO A 18 4.90 7.36 27.65
C PRO A 18 4.36 6.51 28.79
N GLU A 19 3.59 7.12 29.68
CA GLU A 19 3.07 6.49 30.91
C GLU A 19 2.27 5.21 30.63
N GLU A 20 1.60 5.14 29.48
CA GLU A 20 0.80 3.99 29.02
C GLU A 20 1.62 2.71 28.78
N TYR A 21 2.95 2.82 28.68
CA TYR A 21 3.88 1.72 28.46
C TYR A 21 4.72 1.38 29.71
N VAL A 22 4.52 2.11 30.81
CA VAL A 22 5.19 1.83 32.08
C VAL A 22 4.69 0.50 32.64
N GLY A 23 5.64 -0.38 33.02
CA GLY A 23 5.33 -1.72 33.54
C GLY A 23 5.02 -2.79 32.49
N LYS A 24 5.14 -2.45 31.19
CA LYS A 24 4.98 -3.41 30.08
C LYS A 24 6.34 -3.77 29.48
N GLN A 25 6.43 -4.95 28.86
CA GLN A 25 7.60 -5.33 28.08
C GLN A 25 7.63 -4.51 26.77
N ILE A 26 8.78 -3.91 26.48
CA ILE A 26 8.98 -3.07 25.29
C ILE A 26 10.15 -3.66 24.51
N GLU A 27 9.92 -3.93 23.22
CA GLU A 27 10.96 -4.33 22.28
C GLU A 27 11.46 -3.10 21.53
N ILE A 28 12.77 -2.90 21.48
CA ILE A 28 13.43 -1.79 20.79
C ILE A 28 14.27 -2.39 19.67
N ILE A 29 13.97 -2.02 18.43
CA ILE A 29 14.70 -2.47 17.24
C ILE A 29 15.32 -1.26 16.58
N ALA A 30 16.64 -1.28 16.37
CA ALA A 30 17.40 -0.21 15.75
C ALA A 30 17.99 -0.67 14.42
N PHE A 31 17.82 0.13 13.38
CA PHE A 31 18.37 -0.11 12.05
C PHE A 31 19.12 1.13 11.58
N ALA A 32 20.25 0.94 10.89
CA ALA A 32 20.95 2.03 10.24
C ALA A 32 20.14 2.50 9.02
N LYS A 33 19.87 3.82 8.92
CA LYS A 33 19.09 4.39 7.81
C LYS A 33 19.78 4.27 6.44
N GLU A 34 21.10 3.99 6.42
CA GLU A 34 21.85 3.73 5.18
C GLU A 34 21.54 2.37 4.55
N GLU A 35 21.07 1.40 5.33
CA GLU A 35 20.33 0.28 4.76
C GLU A 35 18.93 0.81 4.49
N GLU A 36 18.69 1.23 3.23
CA GLU A 36 17.38 1.59 2.74
C GLU A 36 16.39 0.48 3.09
N ILE A 37 15.73 0.63 4.24
CA ILE A 37 14.39 0.09 4.43
C ILE A 37 13.50 1.00 3.57
N ALA A 38 13.63 0.83 2.24
CA ALA A 38 12.68 1.26 1.22
C ALA A 38 11.38 0.41 1.33
N GLN A 39 10.99 0.07 2.55
CA GLN A 39 9.81 -0.69 2.89
C GLN A 39 9.08 0.04 4.00
N GLU A 40 8.75 1.32 3.78
CA GLU A 40 7.64 2.05 4.40
C GLU A 40 7.60 3.51 3.93
N ILE A 41 7.75 3.74 2.63
CA ILE A 41 7.15 4.91 2.01
C ILE A 41 6.10 4.35 1.09
N GLN A 42 4.87 4.30 1.60
CA GLN A 42 3.64 4.52 0.84
C GLN A 42 3.81 4.19 -0.64
N ALA A 43 3.85 2.91 -0.98
CA ALA A 43 3.38 2.52 -2.30
C ALA A 43 1.89 2.83 -2.27
N GLU A 44 1.51 4.09 -2.51
CA GLU A 44 0.40 4.36 -3.40
C GLU A 44 0.76 3.57 -4.66
N LYS A 45 0.38 2.28 -4.66
CA LYS A 45 0.27 1.51 -5.88
C LYS A 45 -0.68 2.37 -6.70
N LYS A 46 -0.14 3.22 -7.56
CA LYS A 46 -0.88 3.76 -8.68
C LYS A 46 -1.29 2.53 -9.45
N VAL A 47 -2.46 2.01 -9.12
CA VAL A 47 -3.12 0.97 -9.89
C VAL A 47 -3.42 1.64 -11.21
N SER A 48 -2.47 1.59 -12.14
CA SER A 48 -2.66 2.05 -13.50
C SER A 48 -3.51 1.01 -14.19
N PHE A 49 -4.83 1.15 -14.10
CA PHE A 49 -5.71 0.45 -15.01
C PHE A 49 -5.63 1.18 -16.35
N THR A 50 -5.19 0.48 -17.38
CA THR A 50 -5.26 0.98 -18.75
C THR A 50 -6.73 0.99 -19.15
N VAL A 51 -7.36 2.18 -19.19
CA VAL A 51 -8.71 2.33 -19.73
C VAL A 51 -8.62 2.23 -21.25
N LEU A 52 -9.00 1.08 -21.80
CA LEU A 52 -9.20 0.92 -23.23
C LEU A 52 -10.48 1.65 -23.63
N HIS A 53 -10.37 2.87 -24.13
CA HIS A 53 -11.49 3.57 -24.76
C HIS A 53 -11.74 2.95 -26.14
N VAL A 54 -12.82 2.19 -26.25
CA VAL A 54 -13.35 1.74 -27.53
C VAL A 54 -14.38 2.78 -27.99
N ASP A 55 -14.17 3.39 -29.16
CA ASP A 55 -15.17 4.26 -29.77
C ASP A 55 -16.32 3.37 -30.27
N ALA A 56 -17.35 3.23 -29.43
CA ALA A 56 -18.52 2.40 -29.68
C ALA A 56 -19.67 3.18 -30.34
N LYS A 57 -19.39 4.34 -30.96
CA LYS A 57 -20.44 5.24 -31.50
C LYS A 57 -21.33 4.57 -32.55
N GLU A 58 -20.78 3.59 -33.27
CA GLU A 58 -21.51 2.80 -34.27
C GLU A 58 -21.83 1.37 -33.80
N TYR A 59 -21.45 1.00 -32.57
CA TYR A 59 -21.75 -0.33 -32.04
C TYR A 59 -23.15 -0.35 -31.45
N LYS A 60 -24.05 -1.12 -32.08
CA LYS A 60 -25.37 -1.43 -31.54
C LYS A 60 -25.37 -2.89 -31.11
N PHE A 61 -25.58 -3.13 -29.83
CA PHE A 61 -25.74 -4.48 -29.30
C PHE A 61 -26.93 -5.17 -29.99
N ASN A 62 -26.64 -6.25 -30.73
CA ASN A 62 -27.66 -7.05 -31.39
C ASN A 62 -28.14 -8.16 -30.44
N ARG A 63 -29.36 -8.04 -29.93
CA ARG A 63 -29.96 -9.01 -29.01
C ARG A 63 -30.19 -10.38 -29.66
N ASP A 64 -30.44 -10.42 -30.96
CA ASP A 64 -30.74 -11.66 -31.68
C ASP A 64 -29.49 -12.53 -31.84
N GLU A 65 -28.35 -11.92 -32.19
CA GLU A 65 -27.04 -12.60 -32.26
C GLU A 65 -26.59 -13.20 -30.91
N ALA A 66 -26.84 -12.48 -29.82
CA ALA A 66 -26.50 -12.96 -28.47
C ALA A 66 -27.33 -14.16 -28.02
N ASN A 67 -28.58 -14.27 -28.50
CA ASN A 67 -29.51 -15.34 -28.14
C ASN A 67 -29.33 -16.60 -29.00
N GLU A 68 -28.78 -16.50 -30.21
CA GLU A 68 -28.45 -17.68 -31.05
C GLU A 68 -27.44 -18.60 -30.36
N ARG A 69 -26.53 -18.05 -29.56
CA ARG A 69 -25.51 -18.81 -28.80
C ARG A 69 -26.05 -19.54 -27.58
N GLN A 70 -27.28 -19.26 -27.13
CA GLN A 70 -27.95 -20.01 -26.06
C GLN A 70 -28.80 -21.17 -26.56
N ARG A 71 -28.92 -21.34 -27.89
CA ARG A 71 -29.77 -22.36 -28.51
C ARG A 71 -29.00 -23.55 -29.13
N ILE A 72 -27.76 -23.73 -28.69
CA ILE A 72 -26.92 -24.90 -28.97
C ILE A 72 -26.60 -25.62 -27.65
N PHE A 73 -27.65 -26.06 -26.95
CA PHE A 73 -27.65 -27.21 -26.04
C PHE A 73 -29.06 -27.82 -26.06
#